data_AF-A0A554FUU7-F1
#
_entry.id   AF-A0A554FUU7-F1
#
_cell.length_a   1.000
_cell.length_b   1.000
_cell.length_c   1.000
_cell.angle_alpha   90.00
_cell.angle_beta   90.00
_cell.angle_gamma   90.00
#
_symmetry.space_group_name_H-M   'P 1'
#
loop_
_entity.id
_entity.type
_entity.pdbx_description
1 polymer ?
#
loop_
_entity_poly.entity_id
_entity_poly.type
_entity_poly.pdbx_seq_one_letter_code
_entity_poly.pdbx_strand_id
1 'polypeptide(L)'
;MVTLPGNRLVSLIQLKGVSSETRSDDELVHLFHNLNRYFLALGKKEGKHLMLQTYITKTGIELDTPYILPLPALQDFVDAYTAPFRNGTFYQVGYSIALILKYREVDEGIERMSDLLSLSETLLAEYDPVIMGLEENEHGALFSQIGRYYSLLING
;
A
#
# COMPACT_ATOMS: atom_id res chain seq x y z
N MET A 1 8.14 -2.18 9.58
CA MET A 1 8.57 -0.91 10.23
C MET A 1 10.09 -0.81 10.24
N VAL A 2 10.65 0.40 10.19
CA VAL A 2 12.11 0.67 10.28
C VAL A 2 12.36 1.92 11.14
N THR A 3 13.58 2.06 11.69
CA THR A 3 13.98 3.24 12.48
C THR A 3 14.50 4.36 11.58
N LEU A 4 14.27 5.60 12.01
CA LEU A 4 14.78 6.82 11.39
C LEU A 4 15.55 7.67 12.42
N PRO A 5 16.49 8.52 11.99
CA PRO A 5 17.19 9.43 12.87
C PRO A 5 16.24 10.30 13.72
N GLY A 6 16.62 10.54 14.98
CA GLY A 6 15.84 11.37 15.91
C GLY A 6 14.74 10.62 16.65
N ASN A 7 14.95 9.34 16.95
CA ASN A 7 14.04 8.45 17.68
C ASN A 7 12.65 8.39 17.05
N ARG A 8 12.61 7.99 15.77
CA ARG A 8 11.38 7.84 15.01
C ARG A 8 11.27 6.44 14.41
N LEU A 9 10.08 5.86 14.46
CA LEU A 9 9.72 4.66 13.71
C LEU A 9 8.91 5.08 12.50
N VAL A 10 9.18 4.46 11.35
CA VAL A 10 8.34 4.58 10.17
C VAL A 10 7.77 3.22 9.79
N SER A 11 6.48 3.21 9.50
CA SER A 11 5.81 2.10 8.84
C SER A 11 5.02 2.63 7.66
N LEU A 12 4.92 1.82 6.61
CA LEU A 12 4.27 2.21 5.37
C LEU A 12 3.14 1.24 5.05
N ILE A 13 1.98 1.81 4.74
CA ILE A 13 0.77 1.07 4.39
C ILE A 13 0.45 1.44 2.95
N GLN A 14 0.31 0.44 2.09
CA GLN A 14 -0.17 0.60 0.73
C GLN A 14 -1.67 0.26 0.67
N LEU A 15 -2.42 1.01 -0.13
CA LEU A 15 -3.85 0.79 -0.34
C LEU A 15 -4.10 0.63 -1.84
N LYS A 16 -4.98 -0.30 -2.21
CA LYS A 16 -5.43 -0.45 -3.60
C LYS A 16 -6.40 0.66 -4.02
N GLY A 17 -7.06 1.29 -3.05
CA GLY A 17 -8.11 2.27 -3.31
C GLY A 17 -9.42 1.59 -3.73
N VAL A 18 -10.38 2.39 -4.19
CA VAL A 18 -11.69 1.92 -4.63
C VAL A 18 -12.04 2.56 -5.98
N SER A 19 -12.65 1.80 -6.88
CA SER A 19 -13.16 2.34 -8.14
C SER A 19 -14.48 3.07 -7.87
N SER A 20 -14.51 4.38 -8.08
CA SER A 20 -15.71 5.19 -7.87
C SER A 20 -16.82 4.89 -8.89
N GLU A 21 -16.46 4.42 -10.09
CA GLU A 21 -17.41 4.17 -11.17
C GLU A 21 -18.24 2.90 -10.94
N THR A 22 -17.77 1.99 -10.09
CA THR A 22 -18.42 0.71 -9.82
C THR A 22 -19.22 0.69 -8.51
N ARG A 23 -19.31 1.84 -7.81
CA ARG A 23 -19.88 1.96 -6.46
C ARG A 23 -21.00 3.00 -6.45
N SER A 24 -21.95 2.84 -5.55
CA SER A 24 -23.01 3.84 -5.39
C SER A 24 -22.52 5.06 -4.61
N ASP A 25 -23.19 6.21 -4.77
CA ASP A 25 -22.86 7.43 -4.03
C ASP A 25 -22.91 7.21 -2.51
N ASP A 26 -23.90 6.46 -2.03
CA ASP A 26 -24.04 6.13 -0.60
C ASP A 26 -22.85 5.32 -0.10
N GLU A 27 -22.38 4.33 -0.88
CA GLU A 27 -21.17 3.56 -0.55
C GLU A 27 -19.93 4.46 -0.49
N LEU A 28 -19.77 5.36 -1.45
CA LEU A 28 -18.64 6.30 -1.48
C LEU A 28 -18.65 7.25 -0.29
N VAL A 29 -19.82 7.75 0.11
CA VAL A 29 -19.99 8.58 1.31
C VAL A 29 -19.63 7.79 2.57
N HIS A 30 -20.07 6.54 2.67
CA HIS A 30 -19.70 5.66 3.78
C HIS A 30 -18.18 5.40 3.86
N LEU A 31 -17.53 5.15 2.73
CA LEU A 31 -16.08 4.97 2.64
C LEU A 31 -15.32 6.23 3.05
N PHE A 32 -15.78 7.41 2.64
CA PHE A 32 -15.23 8.68 3.06
C PHE A 32 -15.35 8.88 4.58
N HIS A 33 -16.51 8.60 5.16
CA HIS A 33 -16.69 8.70 6.61
C HIS A 33 -15.82 7.70 7.38
N ASN A 34 -15.62 6.48 6.86
CA ASN A 34 -14.68 5.51 7.41
C ASN A 34 -13.24 6.04 7.41
N LEU A 35 -12.79 6.58 6.27
CA LEU A 35 -11.45 7.16 6.15
C LEU A 35 -11.26 8.35 7.11
N ASN A 36 -12.27 9.21 7.26
CA ASN A 36 -12.22 10.30 8.23
C ASN A 36 -12.14 9.79 9.68
N ARG A 37 -12.92 8.75 10.02
CA ARG A 37 -12.84 8.08 11.33
C ARG A 37 -11.44 7.54 11.61
N TYR A 38 -10.79 6.97 10.60
CA TYR A 38 -9.40 6.50 10.70
C TYR A 38 -8.44 7.63 11.07
N PHE A 39 -8.43 8.74 10.33
CA PHE A 39 -7.55 9.87 10.64
C PHE A 39 -7.83 10.48 12.02
N LEU A 40 -9.10 10.59 12.41
CA LEU A 40 -9.48 11.03 13.75
C LEU A 40 -8.99 10.08 14.85
N ALA A 41 -9.04 8.77 14.64
CA ALA A 41 -8.57 7.77 15.59
C ALA A 41 -7.04 7.86 15.78
N LEU A 42 -6.28 8.01 14.70
CA LEU A 42 -4.83 8.23 14.76
C LEU A 42 -4.48 9.50 15.56
N GLY A 43 -5.16 10.61 15.24
CA GLY A 43 -4.95 11.89 15.91
C GLY A 43 -5.27 11.83 17.40
N LYS A 44 -6.33 11.12 17.79
CA LYS A 44 -6.70 10.92 19.21
C LYS A 44 -5.69 10.06 19.96
N LYS A 45 -5.14 9.02 19.31
CA LYS A 45 -4.25 8.05 19.95
C LYS A 45 -2.85 8.63 20.20
N GLU A 46 -2.28 9.31 19.21
CA GLU A 46 -0.86 9.72 19.25
C GLU A 46 -0.64 11.24 19.24
N GLY A 47 -1.64 12.01 18.78
CA GLY A 47 -1.59 13.46 18.72
C GLY A 47 -0.29 13.99 18.11
N LYS A 48 0.44 14.82 18.87
CA LYS A 48 1.68 15.47 18.44
C LYS A 48 2.88 14.52 18.21
N HIS A 49 2.75 13.24 18.57
CA HIS A 49 3.84 12.26 18.45
C HIS A 49 3.83 11.52 17.12
N LEU A 50 2.74 11.61 16.36
CA LEU A 50 2.58 10.95 15.06
C LEU A 50 2.58 11.99 13.94
N MET A 51 3.40 11.76 12.95
CA MET A 51 3.36 12.46 11.68
C MET A 51 2.82 11.51 10.61
N LEU A 52 1.91 12.02 9.79
CA LEU A 52 1.30 11.30 8.68
C LEU A 52 1.82 11.89 7.36
N GLN A 53 2.25 11.02 6.46
CA GLN A 53 2.53 11.39 5.07
C GLN A 53 1.72 10.48 4.17
N THR A 54 0.94 11.09 3.27
CA THR A 54 0.18 10.37 2.26
C THR A 54 0.81 10.59 0.91
N TYR A 55 0.82 9.53 0.10
CA TYR A 55 1.41 9.53 -1.23
C TYR A 55 0.39 9.01 -2.23
N ILE A 56 0.40 9.61 -3.41
CA ILE A 56 -0.33 9.13 -4.58
C ILE A 56 0.72 8.98 -5.68
N THR A 57 0.83 7.76 -6.18
CA THR A 57 1.76 7.39 -7.25
C THR A 57 0.96 6.96 -8.46
N LYS A 58 1.47 7.23 -9.66
CA LYS A 58 0.89 6.75 -10.92
C LYS A 58 2.00 6.05 -11.68
N THR A 59 1.94 4.73 -11.72
CA THR A 59 3.00 3.90 -12.32
C THR A 59 2.48 3.26 -13.59
N GLY A 60 3.27 3.28 -14.66
CA GLY A 60 2.97 2.52 -15.86
C GLY A 60 2.96 1.03 -15.55
N ILE A 61 1.98 0.30 -16.05
CA ILE A 61 1.92 -1.16 -15.91
C ILE A 61 1.88 -1.79 -17.29
N GLU A 62 2.60 -2.89 -17.43
CA GLU A 62 2.62 -3.73 -18.62
C GLU A 62 2.27 -5.15 -18.20
N LEU A 63 1.50 -5.85 -19.04
CA LEU A 63 1.17 -7.25 -18.81
C LEU A 63 2.31 -8.15 -19.32
N ASP A 64 3.29 -8.43 -18.46
CA ASP A 64 4.48 -9.25 -18.82
C ASP A 64 4.34 -10.74 -18.44
N THR A 65 3.19 -11.17 -17.92
CA THR A 65 2.98 -12.57 -17.52
C THR A 65 2.77 -13.47 -18.73
N PRO A 66 3.61 -14.51 -18.95
CA PRO A 66 3.37 -15.51 -19.96
C PRO A 66 2.29 -16.50 -19.48
N TYR A 67 1.12 -16.48 -20.12
CA TYR A 67 0.08 -17.48 -19.89
C TYR A 67 0.32 -18.68 -20.80
N ILE A 68 0.57 -19.84 -20.21
CA ILE A 68 0.76 -21.11 -20.93
C ILE A 68 -0.43 -22.01 -20.61
N LEU A 69 -1.27 -22.27 -21.62
CA LEU A 69 -2.43 -23.14 -21.50
C LEU A 69 -2.22 -24.45 -22.27
N PRO A 70 -2.67 -25.59 -21.73
CA PRO A 70 -2.42 -26.90 -22.33
C PRO A 70 -3.18 -27.14 -23.64
N LEU A 71 -4.22 -26.34 -23.91
CA LEU A 71 -5.12 -26.53 -25.05
C LEU A 71 -4.93 -25.39 -26.07
N PRO A 72 -4.58 -25.67 -27.34
CA PRO A 72 -4.24 -24.64 -28.32
C PRO A 72 -5.32 -23.56 -28.50
N ALA A 73 -6.60 -23.95 -28.56
CA ALA A 73 -7.70 -22.99 -28.70
C ALA A 73 -7.81 -22.01 -27.51
N LEU A 74 -7.44 -22.45 -26.30
CA LEU A 74 -7.42 -21.57 -25.13
C LEU A 74 -6.19 -20.66 -25.14
N GLN A 75 -5.06 -21.15 -25.65
CA GLN A 75 -3.85 -20.34 -25.85
C GLN A 75 -4.14 -19.19 -26.82
N ASP A 76 -4.73 -19.50 -27.98
CA ASP A 76 -5.11 -18.49 -28.99
C ASP A 76 -6.07 -17.44 -28.41
N PHE A 77 -7.03 -17.88 -27.58
CA PHE A 77 -7.96 -16.98 -26.90
C PHE A 77 -7.24 -16.03 -25.94
N VAL A 78 -6.35 -16.55 -25.09
CA VAL A 78 -5.61 -15.73 -24.12
C VAL A 78 -4.65 -14.78 -24.83
N ASP A 79 -3.95 -15.24 -25.88
CA ASP A 79 -3.05 -14.38 -26.64
C ASP A 79 -3.81 -13.24 -27.34
N ALA A 80 -4.96 -13.52 -27.95
CA ALA A 80 -5.80 -12.49 -28.54
C ALA A 80 -6.34 -11.49 -27.50
N TYR A 81 -6.78 -11.97 -26.33
CA TYR A 81 -7.33 -11.11 -25.28
C TYR A 81 -6.26 -10.27 -24.58
N THR A 82 -5.05 -10.79 -24.42
CA THR A 82 -3.94 -10.13 -23.72
C THR A 82 -3.12 -9.21 -24.62
N ALA A 83 -3.15 -9.39 -25.94
CA ALA A 83 -2.38 -8.57 -26.89
C ALA A 83 -2.56 -7.04 -26.72
N PRO A 84 -3.77 -6.49 -26.50
CA PRO A 84 -3.93 -5.05 -26.25
C PRO A 84 -3.30 -4.60 -24.93
N PHE A 85 -3.28 -5.47 -23.93
CA PHE A 85 -2.72 -5.19 -22.60
C PHE A 85 -1.19 -5.25 -22.57
N ARG A 86 -0.57 -5.98 -23.52
CA ARG A 86 0.88 -6.03 -23.70
C ARG A 86 1.45 -4.76 -24.35
N ASN A 87 0.69 -4.11 -25.23
CA ASN A 87 1.15 -2.96 -26.01
C ASN A 87 0.52 -1.61 -25.61
N GLY A 88 -0.40 -1.61 -24.65
CA GLY A 88 -1.09 -0.39 -24.22
C GLY A 88 -0.37 0.31 -23.07
N THR A 89 -0.48 1.64 -23.01
CA THR A 89 -0.02 2.44 -21.88
C THR A 89 -1.06 2.44 -20.76
N PHE A 90 -1.02 1.42 -19.92
CA PHE A 90 -1.86 1.35 -18.72
C PHE A 90 -1.14 1.99 -17.55
N TYR A 91 -1.92 2.56 -16.63
CA TYR A 91 -1.38 3.15 -15.41
C TYR A 91 -2.16 2.64 -14.21
N GLN A 92 -1.44 2.28 -13.16
CA GLN A 92 -2.01 1.99 -11.86
C GLN A 92 -1.80 3.20 -10.94
N VAL A 93 -2.85 3.59 -10.24
CA VAL A 93 -2.76 4.57 -9.15
C VAL A 93 -2.51 3.80 -7.85
N GLY A 94 -1.40 4.10 -7.19
CA GLY A 94 -1.05 3.56 -5.88
C GLY A 94 -1.23 4.60 -4.79
N TYR A 95 -1.97 4.26 -3.75
CA TYR A 95 -2.13 5.09 -2.56
C TYR A 95 -1.27 4.54 -1.43
N SER A 96 -0.60 5.40 -0.68
CA SER A 96 0.19 4.95 0.47
C SER A 96 0.15 5.94 1.62
N ILE A 97 0.27 5.41 2.84
CA ILE A 97 0.29 6.17 4.09
C ILE A 97 1.55 5.76 4.86
N ALA A 98 2.43 6.70 5.12
CA ALA A 98 3.55 6.52 6.04
C ALA A 98 3.16 7.06 7.42
N LEU A 99 3.26 6.20 8.42
CA LEU A 99 3.12 6.51 9.84
C LEU A 99 4.52 6.76 10.41
N ILE A 100 4.81 7.99 10.83
CA ILE A 100 6.10 8.35 11.43
C ILE A 100 5.87 8.68 12.91
N LEU A 101 6.20 7.75 13.79
CA LEU A 101 5.97 7.84 15.22
C LEU A 101 7.26 8.23 15.95
N LYS A 102 7.23 9.31 16.73
CA LYS A 102 8.32 9.69 17.62
C LYS A 102 8.22 8.91 18.94
N TYR A 103 9.29 8.23 19.32
CA TYR A 103 9.39 7.45 20.55
C TYR A 103 10.47 7.98 21.49
N ARG A 104 10.44 7.53 22.75
CA ARG A 104 11.52 7.73 23.72
C ARG A 104 12.33 6.46 23.88
N GLU A 105 11.65 5.39 24.27
CA GLU A 105 12.19 4.03 24.30
C GLU A 105 11.72 3.26 23.05
N VAL A 106 12.61 2.46 22.47
CA VAL A 106 12.36 1.77 21.20
C VAL A 106 11.23 0.75 21.36
N ASP A 107 11.25 -0.05 22.43
CA ASP A 107 10.28 -1.13 22.64
C ASP A 107 8.85 -0.58 22.80
N GLU A 108 8.69 0.48 23.61
CA GLU A 108 7.40 1.20 23.72
C GLU A 108 6.95 1.77 22.37
N GLY A 109 7.89 2.29 21.58
CA GLY A 109 7.63 2.77 20.23
C GLY A 109 7.13 1.66 19.31
N ILE A 110 7.72 0.46 19.38
CA ILE A 110 7.33 -0.70 18.58
C ILE A 110 5.92 -1.14 18.95
N GLU A 111 5.62 -1.26 20.24
CA GLU A 111 4.27 -1.62 20.72
C GLU A 111 3.23 -0.63 20.20
N ARG A 112 3.47 0.67 20.40
CA ARG A 112 2.57 1.75 19.93
C ARG A 112 2.41 1.75 18.42
N MET A 113 3.48 1.52 17.66
CA MET A 113 3.40 1.41 16.20
C MET A 113 2.59 0.19 15.78
N SER A 114 2.79 -0.98 16.40
CA SER A 114 2.02 -2.20 16.12
C SER A 114 0.52 -1.99 16.36
N ASP A 115 0.21 -1.26 17.42
CA ASP A 115 -1.12 -0.82 17.79
C ASP A 115 -1.78 0.10 16.75
N LEU A 116 -1.01 1.01 16.14
CA LEU A 116 -1.49 1.86 15.05
C LEU A 116 -1.69 1.07 13.77
N LEU A 117 -0.81 0.11 13.49
CA LEU A 117 -0.89 -0.75 12.31
C LEU A 117 -2.13 -1.65 12.36
N SER A 118 -2.41 -2.27 13.52
CA SER A 118 -3.61 -3.10 13.73
C SER A 118 -4.91 -2.28 13.57
N LEU A 119 -4.91 -1.04 14.09
CA LEU A 119 -6.00 -0.09 13.89
C LEU A 119 -6.17 0.27 12.40
N SER A 120 -5.05 0.43 11.68
CA SER A 120 -5.05 0.77 10.26
C SER A 120 -5.61 -0.37 9.43
N GLU A 121 -5.19 -1.62 9.65
CA GLU A 121 -5.75 -2.79 8.96
C GLU A 121 -7.27 -2.89 9.15
N THR A 122 -7.74 -2.65 10.37
CA THR A 122 -9.17 -2.75 10.71
C THR A 122 -9.99 -1.66 10.03
N LEU A 123 -9.59 -0.39 10.17
CA LEU A 123 -10.39 0.74 9.67
C LEU A 123 -10.22 0.99 8.17
N LEU A 124 -9.15 0.47 7.56
CA LEU A 124 -8.88 0.58 6.13
C LEU A 124 -9.19 -0.69 5.36
N ALA A 125 -9.82 -1.71 5.97
CA ALA A 125 -10.09 -3.01 5.33
C ALA A 125 -10.75 -2.91 3.95
N GLU A 126 -11.68 -1.98 3.76
CA GLU A 126 -12.37 -1.71 2.48
C GLU A 126 -11.42 -1.24 1.35
N TYR A 127 -10.22 -0.77 1.69
CA TYR A 127 -9.19 -0.29 0.75
C TYR A 127 -8.08 -1.33 0.50
N ASP A 128 -8.23 -2.55 1.04
CA ASP A 128 -7.28 -3.66 0.95
C ASP A 128 -5.86 -3.25 1.38
N PRO A 129 -5.64 -2.97 2.69
CA PRO A 129 -4.39 -2.43 3.19
C PRO A 129 -3.30 -3.49 3.23
N VAL A 130 -2.11 -3.12 2.76
CA VAL A 130 -0.90 -3.94 2.83
C VAL A 130 0.15 -3.20 3.64
N ILE A 131 0.54 -3.74 4.79
CA ILE A 131 1.65 -3.22 5.59
C ILE A 131 2.98 -3.68 4.99
N MET A 132 3.84 -2.72 4.65
CA MET A 132 5.15 -3.03 4.09
C MET A 132 6.13 -3.53 5.17
N GLY A 133 6.82 -4.63 4.85
CA GLY A 133 7.72 -5.33 5.74
C GLY A 133 9.07 -5.67 5.13
N LEU A 134 9.61 -6.80 5.55
CA LEU A 134 10.75 -7.45 4.94
C LEU A 134 10.23 -8.53 3.98
N GLU A 135 10.83 -8.61 2.80
CA GLU A 135 10.53 -9.60 1.78
C GLU A 135 11.77 -10.45 1.54
N GLU A 136 11.62 -11.77 1.51
CA GLU A 136 12.70 -12.70 1.17
C GLU A 136 12.57 -13.10 -0.30
N ASN A 137 13.64 -12.95 -1.07
CA ASN A 137 13.64 -13.39 -2.46
C ASN A 137 13.90 -14.91 -2.59
N GLU A 138 13.75 -15.44 -3.80
CA GLU A 138 13.99 -16.87 -4.09
C GLU A 138 15.42 -17.35 -3.77
N HIS A 139 16.36 -16.42 -3.56
CA HIS A 139 17.76 -16.68 -3.23
C HIS A 139 18.08 -16.48 -1.73
N GLY A 140 17.07 -16.28 -0.88
CA GLY A 140 17.23 -16.13 0.58
C GLY A 140 17.74 -14.75 1.04
N ALA A 141 17.76 -13.75 0.15
CA ALA A 141 18.14 -12.39 0.49
C ALA A 141 16.91 -11.59 0.94
N LEU A 142 17.07 -10.86 2.06
CA LEU A 142 16.04 -10.02 2.65
C LEU A 142 16.11 -8.59 2.10
N PHE A 143 14.97 -8.09 1.63
CA PHE A 143 14.81 -6.73 1.11
C PHE A 143 13.78 -5.95 1.92
N SER A 144 14.07 -4.69 2.19
CA SER A 144 13.10 -3.78 2.81
C SER A 144 12.15 -3.22 1.76
N GLN A 145 10.87 -3.57 1.87
CA GLN A 145 9.83 -3.01 0.99
C GLN A 145 9.69 -1.50 1.19
N ILE A 146 9.85 -1.02 2.43
CA ILE A 146 9.85 0.42 2.75
C ILE A 146 11.00 1.13 2.04
N GLY A 147 12.20 0.55 2.05
CA GLY A 147 13.37 1.09 1.34
C GLY A 147 13.15 1.16 -0.17
N ARG A 148 12.60 0.07 -0.76
CA ARG A 148 12.23 0.02 -2.18
C ARG A 148 11.22 1.10 -2.54
N TYR A 149 10.20 1.29 -1.70
CA TYR A 149 9.17 2.31 -1.91
C TYR A 149 9.74 3.73 -1.93
N TYR A 150 10.57 4.09 -0.95
CA TYR A 150 11.21 5.42 -0.97
C TYR A 150 12.21 5.58 -2.11
N SER A 151 12.89 4.52 -2.53
CA SER A 151 13.75 4.55 -3.72
C SER A 151 12.94 4.83 -4.99
N LEU A 152 11.75 4.25 -5.13
CA LEU A 152 10.82 4.55 -6.23
C LEU A 152 10.44 6.03 -6.22
N LEU A 153 10.04 6.57 -5.07
CA LEU A 153 9.64 7.98 -4.95
C LEU A 153 10.76 8.97 -5.30
N ILE A 154 12.01 8.62 -5.02
CA ILE A 154 13.17 9.49 -5.27
C ILE A 154 13.61 9.40 -6.73
N ASN A 155 13.59 8.21 -7.33
CA ASN A 155 14.16 7.97 -8.64
C ASN A 155 13.17 8.14 -9.80
N GLY A 156 11.86 8.06 -9.54
CA GLY A 156 10.80 8.13 -10.57
C GLY A 156 10.56 6.79 -11.22
#